data_AF-G0V1T7-F1
#
_entry.id   AF-G0V1T7-F1
#
_cell.length_a   1.000
_cell.length_b   1.000
_cell.length_c   1.000
_cell.angle_alpha   90.00
_cell.angle_beta   90.00
_cell.angle_gamma   90.00
#
_symmetry.space_group_name_H-M   'P 1'
#
loop_
_entity.id
_entity.type
_entity.pdbx_description
1 polymer ?
#
loop_
_entity_poly.entity_id
_entity_poly.type
_entity_poly.pdbx_seq_one_letter_code
_entity_poly.pdbx_strand_id
1 'polypeptide(L)'
;MEASFYAPASCPRLVVAVMDALGAASASYLNEVMAACKIQSTYRMWRERRAYCRLCSAALCIQRVYRGHWDRRRVEMMRQDIATLHERCVYEYYASLIQACFRGYYVRRYKDNFYARRHYIQLTVRASEAVRGAAALELEEQQTREDAEKVNMRLKDYRGATEKIHFMTSTMSLDSIYRRPMDTYSVPTIYGTYVEDDIRRNSSLVRRPELEMTVRTRLKMAAKKAKEASGEWGRRPHDTTMEHTPDKGESADDSGKMMFTVTSGAWNRCGVKGCSLPSINGVGKGYAVRCNVSSHCCTENFLSTNDEESKKIALLVDKKEIELLHKKQRFITRASRNV
;
A
#
# COMPACT_ATOMS: atom_id res chain seq x y z
N MET A 1 141.74 84.23 15.73
CA MET A 1 140.94 83.53 16.75
C MET A 1 139.64 83.12 16.10
N GLU A 2 139.59 81.85 15.72
CA GLU A 2 138.49 81.21 15.02
C GLU A 2 137.35 80.93 16.01
N ALA A 3 136.11 81.18 15.58
CA ALA A 3 134.92 80.64 16.24
C ALA A 3 134.10 79.93 15.17
N SER A 4 134.29 78.61 15.08
CA SER A 4 133.53 77.71 14.24
C SER A 4 132.08 77.64 14.74
N PHE A 5 131.16 78.23 13.97
CA PHE A 5 129.72 78.05 14.17
C PHE A 5 129.33 76.63 13.72
N TYR A 6 129.28 75.70 14.67
CA TYR A 6 128.60 74.42 14.48
C TYR A 6 127.08 74.66 14.42
N ALA A 7 126.53 74.66 13.21
CA ALA A 7 125.07 74.55 13.04
C ALA A 7 124.64 73.13 13.44
N PRO A 8 123.76 72.94 14.44
CA PRO A 8 123.26 71.62 14.76
C PRO A 8 122.39 71.13 13.59
N ALA A 9 122.70 69.93 13.09
CA ALA A 9 121.95 69.30 12.01
C ALA A 9 120.44 69.32 12.34
N SER A 10 119.63 69.94 11.49
CA SER A 10 118.17 70.00 11.64
C SER A 10 117.46 68.65 11.35
N CYS A 11 118.21 67.56 11.23
CA CYS A 11 117.71 66.22 10.94
C CYS A 11 116.97 65.48 12.08
N PRO A 12 117.27 65.62 13.39
CA PRO A 12 116.71 64.73 14.39
C PRO A 12 115.23 65.01 14.69
N ARG A 13 114.77 66.27 14.57
CA ARG A 13 113.38 66.64 14.89
C ARG A 13 112.38 66.15 13.84
N LEU A 14 112.76 66.19 12.57
CA LEU A 14 111.92 65.65 11.49
C LEU A 14 111.83 64.12 11.60
N VAL A 15 112.96 63.45 11.85
CA VAL A 15 112.99 62.00 12.01
C VAL A 15 112.13 61.56 13.20
N VAL A 16 112.21 62.24 14.34
CA VAL A 16 111.35 61.95 15.50
C VAL A 16 109.86 62.15 15.18
N ALA A 17 109.48 63.28 14.56
CA ALA A 17 108.08 63.52 14.18
C ALA A 17 107.53 62.47 13.20
N VAL A 18 108.36 62.00 12.26
CA VAL A 18 107.99 60.93 11.32
C VAL A 18 107.85 59.59 12.06
N MET A 19 108.76 59.27 12.99
CA MET A 19 108.67 58.04 13.79
C MET A 19 107.45 58.04 14.71
N ASP A 20 107.12 59.18 15.32
CA ASP A 20 105.92 59.33 16.16
C ASP A 20 104.64 59.21 15.33
N ALA A 21 104.61 59.79 14.12
CA ALA A 21 103.48 59.66 13.20
C ALA A 21 103.31 58.22 12.71
N LEU A 22 104.40 57.50 12.41
CA LEU A 22 104.38 56.08 12.07
C LEU A 22 103.92 55.23 13.27
N GLY A 23 104.35 55.56 14.48
CA GLY A 23 103.90 54.94 15.72
C GLY A 23 102.39 55.10 15.93
N ALA A 24 101.88 56.33 15.80
CA ALA A 24 100.44 56.62 15.89
C ALA A 24 99.62 55.91 14.80
N ALA A 25 100.11 55.90 13.56
CA ALA A 25 99.47 55.19 12.44
C ALA A 25 99.46 53.66 12.67
N SER A 26 100.55 53.09 13.20
CA SER A 26 100.60 51.67 13.55
C SER A 26 99.64 51.30 14.69
N ALA A 27 99.44 52.22 15.64
CA ALA A 27 98.51 52.04 16.75
C ALA A 27 97.04 52.14 16.30
N SER A 28 96.71 52.98 15.31
CA SER A 28 95.34 53.10 14.77
C SER A 28 94.99 52.04 13.73
N TYR A 29 95.99 51.47 13.04
CA TYR A 29 95.81 50.50 11.96
C TYR A 29 94.85 49.35 12.29
N LEU A 30 95.01 48.71 13.46
CA LEU A 30 94.15 47.59 13.85
C LEU A 30 92.68 48.01 14.02
N ASN A 31 92.44 49.20 14.58
CA ASN A 31 91.08 49.73 14.75
C ASN A 31 90.44 50.06 13.40
N GLU A 32 91.21 50.63 12.47
CA GLU A 32 90.76 50.91 11.11
C GLU A 32 90.42 49.62 10.36
N VAL A 33 91.27 48.60 10.45
CA VAL A 33 91.03 47.29 9.85
C VAL A 33 89.79 46.63 10.45
N MET A 34 89.62 46.64 11.78
CA MET A 34 88.43 46.09 12.42
C MET A 34 87.14 46.82 12.01
N ALA A 35 87.18 48.15 11.96
CA ALA A 35 86.06 48.96 11.51
C ALA A 35 85.72 48.66 10.04
N ALA A 36 86.72 48.59 9.16
CA ALA A 36 86.54 48.23 7.77
C ALA A 36 85.95 46.82 7.60
N CYS A 37 86.48 45.81 8.32
CA CYS A 37 85.95 44.45 8.34
C CYS A 37 84.49 44.41 8.80
N LYS A 38 84.11 45.23 9.80
CA LYS A 38 82.72 45.34 10.28
C LYS A 38 81.81 45.96 9.23
N ILE A 39 82.23 47.03 8.58
CA ILE A 39 81.47 47.66 7.48
C ILE A 39 81.31 46.67 6.31
N GLN A 40 82.38 45.98 5.91
CA GLN A 40 82.33 45.03 4.81
C GLN A 40 81.44 43.83 5.11
N SER A 41 81.55 43.24 6.30
CA SER A 41 80.73 42.09 6.71
C SER A 41 79.25 42.46 6.84
N THR A 42 78.93 43.61 7.45
CA THR A 42 77.56 44.11 7.53
C THR A 42 76.96 44.42 6.16
N TYR A 43 77.73 45.02 5.26
CA TYR A 43 77.29 45.27 3.87
C TYR A 43 77.02 43.98 3.11
N ARG A 44 77.92 42.98 3.20
CA ARG A 44 77.72 41.66 2.57
C ARG A 44 76.44 41.00 3.08
N MET A 45 76.25 40.98 4.41
CA MET A 45 75.03 40.44 5.02
C MET A 45 73.77 41.19 4.57
N TRP A 46 73.79 42.52 4.55
CA TRP A 46 72.68 43.33 4.07
C TRP A 46 72.33 43.04 2.60
N ARG A 47 73.35 42.91 1.74
CA ARG A 47 73.19 42.60 0.32
C ARG A 47 72.53 41.25 0.11
N GLU A 48 73.02 40.21 0.79
CA GLU A 48 72.45 38.86 0.72
C GLU A 48 71.03 38.82 1.28
N ARG A 49 70.78 39.44 2.45
CA ARG A 49 69.45 39.54 3.04
C ARG A 49 68.46 40.21 2.09
N ARG A 50 68.88 41.29 1.42
CA ARG A 50 68.03 41.99 0.43
C ARG A 50 67.79 41.15 -0.83
N ALA A 51 68.73 40.32 -1.26
CA ALA A 51 68.53 39.38 -2.35
C ALA A 51 67.52 38.28 -1.95
N TYR A 52 67.68 37.70 -0.75
CA TYR A 52 66.76 36.71 -0.20
C TYR A 52 65.33 37.26 -0.05
N CYS A 53 65.15 38.45 0.53
CA CYS A 53 63.82 39.06 0.66
C CYS A 53 63.15 39.27 -0.71
N ARG A 54 63.91 39.68 -1.74
CA ARG A 54 63.39 39.81 -3.12
C ARG A 54 62.89 38.48 -3.66
N LEU A 55 63.64 37.40 -3.45
CA LEU A 55 63.26 36.05 -3.87
C LEU A 55 61.99 35.58 -3.14
N CYS A 56 61.91 35.78 -1.81
CA CYS A 56 60.72 35.44 -1.03
C CYS A 56 59.49 36.22 -1.49
N SER A 57 59.62 37.53 -1.72
CA SER A 57 58.51 38.35 -2.24
C SER A 57 58.05 37.89 -3.62
N ALA A 58 58.97 37.52 -4.50
CA ALA A 58 58.62 36.97 -5.81
C ALA A 58 57.90 35.61 -5.67
N ALA A 59 58.40 34.71 -4.83
CA ALA A 59 57.78 33.41 -4.57
C ALA A 59 56.36 33.55 -3.99
N LEU A 60 56.17 34.43 -3.00
CA LEU A 60 54.86 34.72 -2.42
C LEU A 60 53.89 35.33 -3.45
N CYS A 61 54.39 36.20 -4.34
CA CYS A 61 53.59 36.76 -5.42
C CYS A 61 53.08 35.66 -6.36
N ILE A 62 53.98 34.76 -6.79
CA ILE A 62 53.62 33.60 -7.64
C ILE A 62 52.59 32.72 -6.94
N GLN A 63 52.83 32.36 -5.67
CA GLN A 63 51.90 31.53 -4.89
C GLN A 63 50.52 32.20 -4.74
N ARG A 64 50.47 33.50 -4.45
CA ARG A 64 49.22 34.26 -4.34
C ARG A 64 48.45 34.27 -5.65
N VAL A 65 49.14 34.54 -6.77
CA VAL A 65 48.53 34.57 -8.10
C VAL A 65 48.02 33.17 -8.50
N TYR A 66 48.81 32.13 -8.23
CA TYR A 66 48.43 30.76 -8.53
C TYR A 66 47.21 30.29 -7.73
N ARG A 67 47.18 30.54 -6.42
CA ARG A 67 46.01 30.24 -5.57
C ARG A 67 44.76 30.95 -6.11
N GLY A 68 44.86 32.24 -6.41
CA GLY A 68 43.75 33.00 -6.98
C GLY A 68 43.31 32.51 -8.38
N HIS A 69 44.24 32.07 -9.23
CA HIS A 69 43.90 31.45 -10.51
C HIS A 69 43.15 30.14 -10.31
N TRP A 70 43.63 29.28 -9.41
CA TRP A 70 43.02 27.99 -9.11
C TRP A 70 41.61 28.14 -8.56
N ASP A 71 41.41 29.06 -7.61
CA ASP A 71 40.09 29.33 -7.03
C ASP A 71 39.11 29.86 -8.08
N ARG A 72 39.54 30.81 -8.94
CA ARG A 72 38.71 31.28 -10.05
C ARG A 72 38.35 30.16 -11.03
N ARG A 73 39.31 29.30 -11.37
CA ARG A 73 39.07 28.14 -12.24
C ARG A 73 38.08 27.16 -11.61
N ARG A 74 38.18 26.92 -10.30
CA ARG A 74 37.24 26.08 -9.55
C ARG A 74 35.81 26.65 -9.60
N VAL A 75 35.66 27.93 -9.31
CA VAL A 75 34.35 28.61 -9.35
C VAL A 75 33.76 28.58 -10.75
N GLU A 76 34.59 28.78 -11.79
CA GLU A 76 34.14 28.70 -13.18
C GLU A 76 33.64 27.30 -13.55
N MET A 77 34.37 26.25 -13.17
CA MET A 77 33.90 24.85 -13.38
C MET A 77 32.58 24.58 -12.66
N MET A 78 32.45 25.02 -11.39
CA MET A 78 31.20 24.87 -10.64
C MET A 78 30.03 25.60 -11.34
N ARG A 79 30.24 26.83 -11.82
CA ARG A 79 29.21 27.57 -12.56
C ARG A 79 28.76 26.84 -13.82
N GLN A 80 29.70 26.27 -14.56
CA GLN A 80 29.39 25.47 -15.75
C GLN A 80 28.60 24.22 -15.39
N ASP A 81 29.01 23.47 -14.37
CA ASP A 81 28.30 22.28 -13.90
C ASP A 81 26.86 22.61 -13.50
N ILE A 82 26.66 23.70 -12.76
CA ILE A 82 25.33 24.14 -12.33
C ILE A 82 24.48 24.60 -13.52
N ALA A 83 25.04 25.34 -14.47
CA ALA A 83 24.33 25.74 -15.67
C ALA A 83 23.87 24.52 -16.50
N THR A 84 24.76 23.53 -16.69
CA THR A 84 24.41 22.30 -17.40
C THR A 84 23.38 21.46 -16.65
N LEU A 85 23.45 21.41 -15.31
CA LEU A 85 22.47 20.72 -14.49
C LEU A 85 21.10 21.40 -14.58
N HIS A 86 21.04 22.73 -14.48
CA HIS A 86 19.82 23.50 -14.63
C HIS A 86 19.16 23.24 -15.99
N GLU A 87 19.94 23.31 -17.08
CA GLU A 87 19.47 23.01 -18.42
C GLU A 87 18.88 21.60 -18.53
N ARG A 88 19.58 20.58 -17.99
CA ARG A 88 19.09 19.19 -17.95
C ARG A 88 17.77 19.06 -17.19
N CYS A 89 17.66 19.68 -16.02
CA CYS A 89 16.45 19.63 -15.20
C CYS A 89 15.25 20.29 -15.91
N VAL A 90 15.47 21.39 -16.64
CA VAL A 90 14.43 22.04 -17.44
C VAL A 90 13.94 21.10 -18.55
N TYR A 91 14.84 20.47 -19.30
CA TYR A 91 14.44 19.51 -20.33
C TYR A 91 13.72 18.29 -19.76
N GLU A 92 14.18 17.76 -18.62
CA GLU A 92 13.54 16.62 -17.96
C GLU A 92 12.10 16.97 -17.52
N TYR A 93 11.89 18.18 -16.98
CA TYR A 93 10.56 18.67 -16.62
C TYR A 93 9.62 18.68 -17.84
N TYR A 94 10.04 19.31 -18.93
CA TYR A 94 9.22 19.37 -20.15
C TYR A 94 9.00 17.99 -20.78
N ALA A 95 10.02 17.14 -20.81
CA ALA A 95 9.88 15.77 -21.29
C ALA A 95 8.84 15.00 -20.47
N SER A 96 8.85 15.14 -19.14
CA SER A 96 7.88 14.48 -18.27
C SER A 96 6.44 14.91 -18.57
N LEU A 97 6.20 16.20 -18.84
CA LEU A 97 4.88 16.73 -19.21
C LEU A 97 4.41 16.19 -20.56
N ILE A 98 5.28 16.24 -21.58
CA ILE A 98 4.97 15.72 -22.92
C ILE A 98 4.63 14.23 -22.83
N GLN A 99 5.45 13.46 -22.12
CA GLN A 99 5.21 12.03 -21.97
C GLN A 99 3.94 11.72 -21.17
N ALA A 100 3.63 12.48 -20.10
CA ALA A 100 2.40 12.31 -19.34
C ALA A 100 1.16 12.61 -20.22
N CYS A 101 1.21 13.69 -20.99
CA CYS A 101 0.17 14.05 -21.95
C CYS A 101 -0.04 12.93 -22.99
N PHE A 102 1.07 12.45 -23.58
CA PHE A 102 1.04 11.38 -24.58
C PHE A 102 0.50 10.06 -24.00
N ARG A 103 0.97 9.64 -22.82
CA ARG A 103 0.45 8.44 -22.14
C ARG A 103 -1.06 8.55 -21.90
N GLY A 104 -1.53 9.72 -21.47
CA GLY A 104 -2.96 9.98 -21.29
C GLY A 104 -3.75 9.93 -22.60
N TYR A 105 -3.23 10.54 -23.67
CA TYR A 105 -3.82 10.46 -25.01
C TYR A 105 -3.89 9.00 -25.50
N TYR A 106 -2.79 8.27 -25.41
CA TYR A 106 -2.68 6.89 -25.90
C TYR A 106 -3.69 5.97 -25.22
N VAL A 107 -3.80 6.04 -23.89
CA VAL A 107 -4.75 5.23 -23.12
C VAL A 107 -6.18 5.54 -23.55
N ARG A 108 -6.58 6.81 -23.60
CA ARG A 108 -7.94 7.21 -23.99
C ARG A 108 -8.29 6.86 -25.45
N ARG A 109 -7.30 6.81 -26.34
CA ARG A 109 -7.52 6.52 -27.76
C ARG A 109 -7.50 5.03 -28.07
N TYR A 110 -6.58 4.27 -27.47
CA TYR A 110 -6.26 2.90 -27.92
C TYR A 110 -6.51 1.81 -26.88
N LYS A 111 -6.55 2.12 -25.58
CA LYS A 111 -6.76 1.10 -24.53
C LYS A 111 -8.13 1.17 -23.88
N ASP A 112 -8.53 2.36 -23.42
CA ASP A 112 -9.72 2.56 -22.62
C ASP A 112 -10.88 3.08 -23.48
N ASN A 113 -11.77 2.19 -23.90
CA ASN A 113 -13.06 2.58 -24.46
C ASN A 113 -14.07 2.81 -23.31
N PHE A 114 -14.19 4.07 -22.88
CA PHE A 114 -15.09 4.49 -21.79
C PHE A 114 -16.53 4.00 -22.01
N TYR A 115 -17.05 4.12 -23.22
CA TYR A 115 -18.43 3.75 -23.55
C TYR A 115 -18.63 2.24 -23.45
N ALA A 116 -17.69 1.44 -23.97
CA ALA A 116 -17.74 -0.02 -23.86
C ALA A 116 -17.68 -0.46 -22.39
N ARG A 117 -16.80 0.13 -21.58
CA ARG A 117 -16.69 -0.17 -20.14
C ARG A 117 -17.95 0.20 -19.37
N ARG A 118 -18.49 1.40 -19.61
CA ARG A 118 -19.74 1.86 -18.98
C ARG A 118 -20.90 0.92 -19.34
N HIS A 119 -21.00 0.52 -20.60
CA HIS A 119 -22.04 -0.40 -21.06
C HIS A 119 -21.92 -1.77 -20.38
N TYR A 120 -20.70 -2.33 -20.30
CA TYR A 120 -20.46 -3.59 -19.59
C TYR A 120 -20.89 -3.51 -18.12
N ILE A 121 -20.49 -2.45 -17.40
CA ILE A 121 -20.86 -2.26 -15.99
C ILE A 121 -22.39 -2.20 -15.85
N GLN A 122 -23.07 -1.44 -16.70
CA GLN A 122 -24.54 -1.36 -16.68
C GLN A 122 -25.20 -2.72 -16.91
N LEU A 123 -24.70 -3.52 -17.86
CA LEU A 123 -25.20 -4.88 -18.09
C LEU A 123 -24.98 -5.77 -16.87
N THR A 124 -23.79 -5.72 -16.25
CA THR A 124 -23.52 -6.52 -15.05
C THR A 124 -24.40 -6.13 -13.87
N VAL A 125 -24.65 -4.83 -13.66
CA VAL A 125 -25.55 -4.36 -12.60
C VAL A 125 -26.96 -4.86 -12.82
N ARG A 126 -27.49 -4.74 -14.06
CA ARG A 126 -28.82 -5.27 -14.40
C ARG A 126 -28.93 -6.78 -14.17
N ALA A 127 -27.91 -7.54 -14.56
CA ALA A 127 -27.89 -8.99 -14.33
C ALA A 127 -27.86 -9.31 -12.82
N SER A 128 -27.06 -8.59 -12.04
CA SER A 128 -27.02 -8.75 -10.57
C SER A 128 -28.34 -8.35 -9.91
N GLU A 129 -29.01 -7.30 -10.39
CA GLU A 129 -30.34 -6.92 -9.91
C GLU A 129 -31.39 -7.97 -10.22
N ALA A 130 -31.37 -8.56 -11.42
CA ALA A 130 -32.27 -9.65 -11.79
C ALA A 130 -32.09 -10.88 -10.89
N VAL A 131 -30.84 -11.28 -10.62
CA VAL A 131 -30.53 -12.40 -9.71
C VAL A 131 -31.01 -12.11 -8.29
N ARG A 132 -30.77 -10.89 -7.78
CA ARG A 132 -31.26 -10.48 -6.45
C ARG A 132 -32.79 -10.47 -6.38
N GLY A 133 -33.46 -10.00 -7.44
CA GLY A 133 -34.91 -10.00 -7.53
C GLY A 133 -35.51 -11.41 -7.54
N ALA A 134 -34.94 -12.32 -8.35
CA ALA A 134 -35.35 -13.72 -8.37
C ALA A 134 -35.15 -14.40 -7.01
N ALA A 135 -33.99 -14.19 -6.37
CA ALA A 135 -33.71 -14.74 -5.04
C ALA A 135 -34.67 -14.20 -3.97
N ALA A 136 -35.08 -12.94 -4.05
CA ALA A 136 -36.04 -12.35 -3.13
C ALA A 136 -37.45 -12.97 -3.30
N LEU A 137 -37.88 -13.19 -4.54
CA LEU A 137 -39.17 -13.82 -4.83
C LEU A 137 -39.18 -15.29 -4.35
N GLU A 138 -38.12 -16.05 -4.62
CA GLU A 138 -38.00 -17.42 -4.12
C GLU A 138 -38.01 -17.49 -2.59
N LEU A 139 -37.39 -16.52 -1.92
CA LEU A 139 -37.40 -16.44 -0.46
C LEU A 139 -38.81 -16.16 0.08
N GLU A 140 -39.56 -15.26 -0.54
CA GLU A 140 -40.95 -14.96 -0.15
C GLU A 140 -41.87 -16.18 -0.38
N GLU A 141 -41.68 -16.90 -1.50
CA GLU A 141 -42.38 -18.17 -1.73
C GLU A 141 -42.03 -19.23 -0.68
N GLN A 142 -40.76 -19.34 -0.28
CA GLN A 142 -40.36 -20.27 0.77
C GLN A 142 -40.99 -19.90 2.11
N GLN A 143 -40.95 -18.63 2.51
CA GLN A 143 -41.55 -18.15 3.75
C GLN A 143 -43.06 -18.42 3.79
N THR A 144 -43.77 -18.13 2.70
CA THR A 144 -45.22 -18.39 2.61
C THR A 144 -45.54 -19.88 2.66
N ARG A 145 -44.73 -20.74 2.02
CA ARG A 145 -44.86 -22.21 2.12
C ARG A 145 -44.61 -22.69 3.55
N GLU A 146 -43.53 -22.26 4.18
CA GLU A 146 -43.21 -22.63 5.56
C GLU A 146 -44.30 -22.17 6.53
N ASP A 147 -44.84 -20.97 6.35
CA ASP A 147 -45.90 -20.46 7.22
C ASP A 147 -47.22 -21.20 7.00
N ALA A 148 -47.56 -21.55 5.74
CA ALA A 148 -48.68 -22.42 5.44
C ALA A 148 -48.51 -23.83 6.04
N GLU A 149 -47.30 -24.39 5.98
CA GLU A 149 -46.95 -25.67 6.60
C GLU A 149 -47.10 -25.61 8.12
N LYS A 150 -46.58 -24.56 8.77
CA LYS A 150 -46.74 -24.33 10.22
C LYS A 150 -48.21 -24.25 10.60
N VAL A 151 -49.02 -23.52 9.84
CA VAL A 151 -50.48 -23.42 10.07
C VAL A 151 -51.15 -24.78 9.89
N ASN A 152 -50.82 -25.52 8.83
CA ASN A 152 -51.38 -26.84 8.56
C ASN A 152 -50.99 -27.85 9.66
N MET A 153 -49.74 -27.82 10.13
CA MET A 153 -49.28 -28.62 11.26
C MET A 153 -50.06 -28.30 12.53
N ARG A 154 -50.21 -27.01 12.89
CA ARG A 154 -51.04 -26.58 14.02
C ARG A 154 -52.49 -27.05 13.89
N LEU A 155 -53.05 -27.01 12.68
CA LEU A 155 -54.42 -27.46 12.41
C LEU A 155 -54.55 -28.99 12.54
N LYS A 156 -53.55 -29.77 12.10
CA LYS A 156 -53.49 -31.22 12.30
C LYS A 156 -53.37 -31.59 13.78
N ASP A 157 -52.51 -30.91 14.52
CA ASP A 157 -52.34 -31.12 15.96
C ASP A 157 -53.65 -30.81 16.72
N TYR A 158 -54.29 -29.68 16.37
CA TYR A 158 -55.61 -29.31 16.91
C TYR A 158 -56.69 -30.35 16.57
N ARG A 159 -56.71 -30.84 15.31
CA ARG A 159 -57.62 -31.89 14.88
C ARG A 159 -57.41 -33.18 15.68
N GLY A 160 -56.17 -33.67 15.79
CA GLY A 160 -55.86 -34.88 16.55
C GLY A 160 -56.18 -34.77 18.05
N ALA A 161 -56.11 -33.57 18.63
CA ALA A 161 -56.54 -33.32 20.00
C ALA A 161 -58.08 -33.36 20.13
N THR A 162 -58.81 -32.69 19.22
CA THR A 162 -60.28 -32.60 19.25
C THR A 162 -60.97 -33.93 18.98
N GLU A 163 -60.39 -34.80 18.16
CA GLU A 163 -60.90 -36.16 17.91
C GLU A 163 -61.02 -37.00 19.19
N LYS A 164 -60.07 -36.84 20.13
CA LYS A 164 -59.96 -37.66 21.34
C LYS A 164 -60.90 -37.22 22.46
N ILE A 165 -61.28 -35.95 22.50
CA ILE A 165 -62.04 -35.33 23.61
C ILE A 165 -63.55 -35.29 23.39
N HIS A 166 -64.08 -36.21 22.59
CA HIS A 166 -65.49 -36.26 22.24
C HIS A 166 -66.44 -36.44 23.45
N PHE A 167 -65.94 -36.95 24.56
CA PHE A 167 -66.69 -37.09 25.80
C PHE A 167 -66.97 -35.74 26.47
N MET A 168 -66.28 -34.68 26.03
CA MET A 168 -66.48 -33.31 26.49
C MET A 168 -67.52 -32.55 25.66
N THR A 169 -68.26 -33.18 24.75
CA THR A 169 -69.35 -32.51 24.01
C THR A 169 -70.67 -32.57 24.77
N SER A 170 -71.51 -31.55 24.62
CA SER A 170 -72.81 -31.49 25.29
C SER A 170 -73.67 -32.70 24.88
N THR A 171 -74.24 -33.36 25.87
CA THR A 171 -75.23 -34.41 25.67
C THR A 171 -76.63 -33.84 25.84
N MET A 172 -77.67 -34.56 25.45
CA MET A 172 -79.05 -34.07 25.59
C MET A 172 -79.44 -33.76 27.05
N SER A 173 -78.73 -34.37 28.00
CA SER A 173 -79.02 -34.28 29.44
C SER A 173 -78.09 -33.31 30.19
N LEU A 174 -76.90 -33.02 29.66
CA LEU A 174 -75.88 -32.19 30.30
C LEU A 174 -75.13 -31.35 29.27
N ASP A 175 -75.08 -30.05 29.52
CA ASP A 175 -74.30 -29.10 28.75
C ASP A 175 -72.79 -29.29 29.01
N SER A 176 -71.99 -29.17 27.96
CA SER A 176 -70.53 -29.21 28.09
C SER A 176 -69.92 -27.87 28.47
N ILE A 177 -68.69 -27.92 28.99
CA ILE A 177 -67.85 -26.74 29.27
C ILE A 177 -67.59 -25.91 27.99
N TYR A 178 -67.64 -26.55 26.82
CA TYR A 178 -67.43 -25.89 25.53
C TYR A 178 -68.73 -25.41 24.86
N ARG A 179 -69.90 -25.62 25.50
CA ARG A 179 -71.18 -25.14 24.99
C ARG A 179 -71.20 -23.62 24.99
N ARG A 180 -71.58 -23.04 23.85
CA ARG A 180 -71.61 -21.58 23.67
C ARG A 180 -72.62 -20.93 24.65
N PRO A 181 -72.25 -19.83 25.34
CA PRO A 181 -73.21 -18.92 25.95
C PRO A 181 -74.13 -18.30 24.88
N MET A 182 -75.38 -17.95 25.23
CA MET A 182 -76.35 -17.42 24.25
C MET A 182 -75.94 -16.06 23.64
N ASP A 183 -74.98 -15.37 24.26
CA ASP A 183 -74.48 -14.09 23.77
C ASP A 183 -73.58 -14.26 22.54
N THR A 184 -74.01 -13.64 21.45
CA THR A 184 -73.43 -13.91 20.14
C THR A 184 -72.12 -13.16 19.88
N TYR A 185 -71.83 -12.10 20.64
CA TYR A 185 -70.79 -11.12 20.29
C TYR A 185 -69.41 -11.33 20.94
N SER A 186 -69.25 -12.22 21.93
CA SER A 186 -68.01 -12.27 22.75
C SER A 186 -67.25 -13.60 22.74
N VAL A 187 -67.63 -14.57 21.91
CA VAL A 187 -67.07 -15.93 22.02
C VAL A 187 -65.74 -16.06 21.25
N PRO A 188 -64.63 -16.40 21.93
CA PRO A 188 -63.37 -16.65 21.25
C PRO A 188 -63.52 -17.87 20.35
N THR A 189 -63.33 -17.64 19.05
CA THR A 189 -63.50 -18.66 18.02
C THR A 189 -62.12 -19.17 17.61
N ILE A 190 -61.89 -20.49 17.64
CA ILE A 190 -60.61 -21.09 17.24
C ILE A 190 -60.68 -21.34 15.74
N TYR A 191 -59.80 -20.73 14.95
CA TYR A 191 -59.78 -20.83 13.47
C TYR A 191 -61.11 -20.49 12.76
N GLY A 192 -61.98 -19.69 13.38
CA GLY A 192 -63.28 -19.29 12.78
C GLY A 192 -64.42 -20.29 12.99
N THR A 193 -64.19 -21.40 13.70
CA THR A 193 -65.20 -22.38 14.13
C THR A 193 -65.28 -22.50 15.65
N TYR A 194 -66.46 -22.90 16.16
CA TYR A 194 -66.64 -23.13 17.60
C TYR A 194 -66.03 -24.47 17.99
N VAL A 195 -65.33 -24.48 19.14
CA VAL A 195 -64.63 -25.67 19.64
C VAL A 195 -65.57 -26.88 19.80
N GLU A 196 -66.79 -26.66 20.30
CA GLU A 196 -67.78 -27.73 20.43
C GLU A 196 -68.19 -28.33 19.08
N ASP A 197 -68.38 -27.48 18.05
CA ASP A 197 -68.72 -27.91 16.70
C ASP A 197 -67.59 -28.70 16.06
N ASP A 198 -66.33 -28.28 16.28
CA ASP A 198 -65.16 -28.97 15.77
C ASP A 198 -64.95 -30.33 16.45
N ILE A 199 -65.12 -30.42 17.77
CA ILE A 199 -65.10 -31.70 18.48
C ILE A 199 -66.20 -32.62 17.95
N ARG A 200 -67.42 -32.10 17.72
CA ARG A 200 -68.53 -32.88 17.19
C ARG A 200 -68.26 -33.36 15.76
N ARG A 201 -67.80 -32.49 14.87
CA ARG A 201 -67.46 -32.81 13.47
C ARG A 201 -66.30 -33.81 13.42
N ASN A 202 -65.16 -33.49 14.03
CA ASN A 202 -63.96 -34.33 13.97
C ASN A 202 -64.19 -35.70 14.63
N SER A 203 -64.81 -35.75 15.81
CA SER A 203 -65.12 -37.02 16.46
C SER A 203 -66.17 -37.85 15.70
N SER A 204 -67.12 -37.21 15.00
CA SER A 204 -68.07 -37.92 14.14
C SER A 204 -67.40 -38.50 12.89
N LEU A 205 -66.43 -37.79 12.31
CA LEU A 205 -65.66 -38.24 11.15
C LEU A 205 -64.79 -39.46 11.47
N VAL A 206 -64.27 -39.56 12.69
CA VAL A 206 -63.49 -40.72 13.15
C VAL A 206 -64.38 -41.87 13.63
N ARG A 207 -65.40 -41.59 14.47
CA ARG A 207 -66.22 -42.66 15.07
C ARG A 207 -67.21 -43.30 14.11
N ARG A 208 -67.70 -42.60 13.08
CA ARG A 208 -68.59 -43.21 12.07
C ARG A 208 -67.94 -44.40 11.35
N PRO A 209 -66.74 -44.28 10.76
CA PRO A 209 -66.08 -45.42 10.12
C PRO A 209 -65.67 -46.50 11.13
N GLU A 210 -65.22 -46.15 12.36
CA GLU A 210 -64.95 -47.14 13.41
C GLU A 210 -66.20 -47.93 13.80
N LEU A 211 -67.34 -47.25 13.94
CA LEU A 211 -68.63 -47.86 14.26
C LEU A 211 -69.12 -48.73 13.09
N GLU A 212 -69.03 -48.25 11.86
CA GLU A 212 -69.36 -49.04 10.66
C GLU A 212 -68.51 -50.31 10.58
N MET A 213 -67.21 -50.21 10.85
CA MET A 213 -66.31 -51.36 10.92
C MET A 213 -66.72 -52.32 12.05
N THR A 214 -67.03 -51.81 13.24
CA THR A 214 -67.45 -52.61 14.40
C THR A 214 -68.81 -53.28 14.19
N VAL A 215 -69.77 -52.60 13.54
CA VAL A 215 -71.07 -53.17 13.18
C VAL A 215 -70.89 -54.24 12.11
N ARG A 216 -70.08 -53.99 11.08
CA ARG A 216 -69.74 -55.00 10.07
C ARG A 216 -69.08 -56.23 10.66
N THR A 217 -68.15 -56.08 11.60
CA THR A 217 -67.52 -57.23 12.27
C THR A 217 -68.52 -57.98 13.14
N ARG A 218 -69.36 -57.29 13.91
CA ARG A 218 -70.44 -57.92 14.68
C ARG A 218 -71.46 -58.66 13.81
N LEU A 219 -71.86 -58.09 12.67
CA LEU A 219 -72.73 -58.73 11.70
C LEU A 219 -72.08 -59.95 11.07
N LYS A 220 -70.78 -59.89 10.73
CA LYS A 220 -70.01 -61.06 10.28
C LYS A 220 -69.93 -62.15 11.35
N MET A 221 -69.70 -61.79 12.60
CA MET A 221 -69.66 -62.73 13.72
C MET A 221 -71.03 -63.34 14.02
N ALA A 222 -72.11 -62.56 13.93
CA ALA A 222 -73.48 -63.05 14.05
C ALA A 222 -73.88 -63.96 12.87
N ALA A 223 -73.47 -63.61 11.65
CA ALA A 223 -73.65 -64.46 10.47
C ALA A 223 -72.87 -65.77 10.60
N LYS A 224 -71.64 -65.74 11.14
CA LYS A 224 -70.85 -66.94 11.44
C LYS A 224 -71.54 -67.82 12.50
N LYS A 225 -72.03 -67.23 13.59
CA LYS A 225 -72.78 -67.93 14.64
C LYS A 225 -74.11 -68.51 14.14
N ALA A 226 -74.79 -67.83 13.23
CA ALA A 226 -76.00 -68.34 12.57
C ALA A 226 -75.67 -69.51 11.63
N LYS A 227 -74.53 -69.44 10.93
CA LYS A 227 -74.01 -70.52 10.07
C LYS A 227 -73.55 -71.75 10.88
N GLU A 228 -73.09 -71.55 12.12
CA GLU A 228 -72.74 -72.63 13.06
C GLU A 228 -73.99 -73.25 13.71
N ALA A 229 -75.09 -72.50 13.86
CA ALA A 229 -76.38 -72.99 14.37
C ALA A 229 -77.25 -73.71 13.31
N SER A 230 -77.08 -73.39 12.03
CA SER A 230 -77.65 -74.15 10.91
C SER A 230 -76.65 -75.21 10.44
N GLY A 231 -76.92 -76.48 10.69
CA GLY A 231 -76.06 -77.61 10.30
C GLY A 231 -75.46 -77.49 8.89
N GLU A 232 -74.13 -77.36 8.89
CA GLU A 232 -73.12 -77.82 7.95
C GLU A 232 -73.56 -78.23 6.52
N TRP A 233 -73.08 -77.49 5.51
CA TRP A 233 -72.66 -78.09 4.23
C TRP A 233 -71.40 -77.39 3.72
N GLY A 234 -70.41 -78.22 3.39
CA GLY A 234 -69.01 -77.85 3.21
C GLY A 234 -68.66 -77.07 1.94
N ARG A 235 -67.46 -76.48 1.96
CA ARG A 235 -66.53 -76.52 0.84
C ARG A 235 -65.09 -76.22 1.31
N ARG A 236 -64.18 -76.88 0.60
CA ARG A 236 -62.76 -77.16 0.88
C ARG A 236 -61.85 -75.91 0.84
N PRO A 237 -60.69 -75.94 1.51
CA PRO A 237 -59.68 -74.89 1.46
C PRO A 237 -58.82 -75.03 0.20
N HIS A 238 -58.47 -73.91 -0.43
CA HIS A 238 -57.40 -73.86 -1.42
C HIS A 238 -56.24 -73.07 -0.81
N ASP A 239 -55.12 -73.76 -0.70
CA ASP A 239 -53.79 -73.21 -0.43
C ASP A 239 -53.41 -72.17 -1.47
N THR A 240 -52.78 -71.06 -1.07
CA THR A 240 -51.39 -70.74 -1.48
C THR A 240 -50.84 -69.64 -0.56
N THR A 241 -49.82 -70.01 0.21
CA THR A 241 -48.83 -69.14 0.84
C THR A 241 -47.94 -68.48 -0.21
N MET A 242 -47.44 -67.26 0.07
CA MET A 242 -46.01 -66.91 -0.01
C MET A 242 -45.80 -65.49 0.54
N GLU A 243 -45.12 -65.49 1.67
CA GLU A 243 -44.49 -64.36 2.39
C GLU A 243 -43.30 -63.82 1.56
N HIS A 244 -43.05 -62.50 1.56
CA HIS A 244 -41.97 -61.82 2.29
C HIS A 244 -40.56 -62.28 1.88
N THR A 245 -39.70 -61.48 1.23
CA THR A 245 -38.91 -60.37 1.81
C THR A 245 -37.99 -59.74 0.74
N PRO A 246 -37.40 -58.55 1.00
CA PRO A 246 -36.68 -57.74 0.02
C PRO A 246 -35.19 -58.07 -0.03
N ASP A 247 -34.59 -57.94 -1.21
CA ASP A 247 -33.16 -58.17 -1.38
C ASP A 247 -32.31 -56.90 -1.22
N LYS A 248 -31.17 -57.10 -0.56
CA LYS A 248 -30.07 -56.15 -0.29
C LYS A 248 -29.35 -55.87 -1.61
N GLY A 249 -28.80 -54.69 -1.90
CA GLY A 249 -27.80 -53.95 -1.15
C GLY A 249 -26.52 -53.92 -1.99
N GLU A 250 -26.33 -52.86 -2.77
CA GLU A 250 -25.04 -52.52 -3.39
C GLU A 250 -24.46 -51.30 -2.67
N SER A 251 -23.41 -51.57 -1.90
CA SER A 251 -22.46 -50.59 -1.39
C SER A 251 -21.48 -50.24 -2.50
N ALA A 252 -21.42 -48.97 -2.89
CA ALA A 252 -20.27 -48.39 -3.56
C ALA A 252 -19.77 -47.24 -2.70
N ASP A 253 -18.74 -47.55 -1.91
CA ASP A 253 -17.77 -46.56 -1.45
C ASP A 253 -17.11 -45.96 -2.70
N ASP A 254 -17.31 -44.67 -2.96
CA ASP A 254 -16.22 -43.88 -3.52
C ASP A 254 -16.16 -42.51 -2.86
N SER A 255 -15.00 -42.29 -2.27
CA SER A 255 -14.59 -41.12 -1.51
C SER A 255 -14.50 -39.88 -2.40
N GLY A 256 -15.63 -39.20 -2.59
CA GLY A 256 -15.69 -37.84 -3.14
C GLY A 256 -15.13 -36.81 -2.17
N LYS A 257 -13.81 -36.81 -1.93
CA LYS A 257 -13.09 -35.66 -1.37
C LYS A 257 -13.29 -34.48 -2.33
N MET A 258 -14.25 -33.61 -2.04
CA MET A 258 -14.25 -32.27 -2.60
C MET A 258 -13.06 -31.51 -2.02
N MET A 259 -11.92 -31.66 -2.69
CA MET A 259 -10.80 -30.74 -2.56
C MET A 259 -11.27 -29.39 -3.11
N PHE A 260 -11.66 -28.49 -2.20
CA PHE A 260 -11.70 -27.06 -2.49
C PHE A 260 -10.27 -26.60 -2.77
N THR A 261 -9.81 -26.78 -4.01
CA THR A 261 -8.68 -26.00 -4.50
C THR A 261 -9.24 -24.65 -4.90
N VAL A 262 -9.04 -23.65 -4.04
CA VAL A 262 -9.18 -22.24 -4.42
C VAL A 262 -8.06 -21.93 -5.41
N THR A 263 -8.26 -22.34 -6.66
CA THR A 263 -7.42 -21.99 -7.81
C THR A 263 -8.25 -21.24 -8.83
N SER A 264 -8.93 -20.19 -8.38
CA SER A 264 -9.36 -19.11 -9.27
C SER A 264 -9.49 -17.81 -8.49
N GLY A 265 -8.34 -17.15 -8.29
CA GLY A 265 -8.37 -15.70 -8.28
C GLY A 265 -8.99 -15.24 -9.60
N ALA A 266 -10.13 -14.56 -9.53
CA ALA A 266 -10.95 -14.14 -10.64
C ALA A 266 -10.30 -13.03 -11.50
N TRP A 267 -9.07 -13.25 -11.98
CA TRP A 267 -8.34 -12.32 -12.83
C TRP A 267 -7.43 -13.13 -13.75
N ASN A 268 -8.00 -13.69 -14.82
CA ASN A 268 -7.32 -13.93 -16.10
C ASN A 268 -8.31 -14.58 -17.08
N ARG A 269 -9.10 -13.75 -17.77
CA ARG A 269 -9.64 -14.16 -19.07
C ARG A 269 -8.61 -13.80 -20.14
N CYS A 270 -7.68 -14.71 -20.37
CA CYS A 270 -6.84 -14.73 -21.56
C CYS A 270 -7.76 -15.06 -22.76
N GLY A 271 -7.92 -14.12 -23.68
CA GLY A 271 -8.79 -14.31 -24.85
C GLY A 271 -9.17 -13.04 -25.62
N VAL A 272 -8.90 -11.85 -25.08
CA VAL A 272 -9.09 -10.59 -25.82
C VAL A 272 -7.74 -10.06 -26.28
N LYS A 273 -7.45 -10.21 -27.58
CA LYS A 273 -6.26 -9.61 -28.21
C LYS A 273 -6.30 -8.09 -28.01
N GLY A 274 -5.29 -7.54 -27.33
CA GLY A 274 -5.04 -6.09 -27.25
C GLY A 274 -5.01 -5.46 -25.85
N CYS A 275 -5.41 -6.17 -24.79
CA CYS A 275 -5.49 -5.60 -23.44
C CYS A 275 -4.85 -6.49 -22.37
N SER A 276 -3.54 -6.74 -22.46
CA SER A 276 -2.76 -7.23 -21.32
C SER A 276 -1.98 -6.06 -20.70
N LEU A 277 -2.22 -5.80 -19.41
CA LEU A 277 -1.33 -4.96 -18.61
C LEU A 277 0.05 -5.65 -18.51
N PRO A 278 1.16 -4.90 -18.48
CA PRO A 278 2.47 -5.49 -18.24
C PRO A 278 2.54 -6.10 -16.83
N SER A 279 3.26 -7.22 -16.71
CA SER A 279 3.58 -7.88 -15.44
C SER A 279 4.25 -6.90 -14.48
N ILE A 280 3.73 -6.81 -13.25
CA ILE A 280 4.43 -6.14 -12.15
C ILE A 280 5.53 -7.10 -11.70
N ASN A 281 6.73 -6.92 -12.24
CA ASN A 281 7.91 -7.61 -11.72
C ASN A 281 8.22 -7.07 -10.32
N GLY A 282 8.07 -7.92 -9.31
CA GLY A 282 8.51 -7.63 -7.95
C GLY A 282 10.00 -7.29 -7.93
N VAL A 283 10.31 -6.17 -7.28
CA VAL A 283 11.68 -5.70 -7.06
C VAL A 283 12.46 -6.78 -6.31
N GLY A 284 13.49 -7.33 -6.97
CA GLY A 284 14.41 -8.28 -6.39
C GLY A 284 15.13 -7.69 -5.17
N LYS A 285 15.24 -8.50 -4.12
CA LYS A 285 16.11 -8.27 -2.96
C LYS A 285 17.59 -8.32 -3.42
N GLY A 286 18.40 -7.40 -2.88
CA GLY A 286 19.83 -7.23 -3.17
C GLY A 286 20.00 -5.95 -4.00
N TYR A 287 20.64 -4.87 -3.53
CA TYR A 287 21.95 -4.78 -2.91
C TYR A 287 21.95 -3.64 -1.88
N ALA A 288 22.26 -3.94 -0.62
CA ALA A 288 22.64 -2.91 0.35
C ALA A 288 24.14 -2.66 0.21
N VAL A 289 24.53 -1.62 -0.53
CA VAL A 289 25.92 -1.16 -0.55
C VAL A 289 26.09 -0.12 0.54
N ARG A 290 26.66 -0.53 1.68
CA ARG A 290 27.23 0.39 2.67
C ARG A 290 28.56 0.88 2.11
N CYS A 291 28.65 2.18 1.81
CA CYS A 291 29.93 2.86 1.62
C CYS A 291 30.21 3.70 2.87
N ASN A 292 31.03 3.17 3.77
CA ASN A 292 31.72 4.01 4.75
C ASN A 292 32.94 4.59 4.04
N VAL A 293 32.94 5.90 3.81
CA VAL A 293 34.14 6.64 3.44
C VAL A 293 34.46 7.56 4.61
N SER A 294 35.36 7.11 5.49
CA SER A 294 36.03 8.01 6.43
C SER A 294 37.15 8.72 5.67
N SER A 295 36.96 10.00 5.38
CA SER A 295 38.04 10.88 4.95
C SER A 295 38.61 11.57 6.18
N HIS A 296 39.66 10.99 6.77
CA HIS A 296 40.58 11.76 7.61
C HIS A 296 41.43 12.65 6.70
N CYS A 297 41.03 13.91 6.55
CA CYS A 297 41.93 14.96 6.08
C CYS A 297 42.11 15.96 7.20
N CYS A 298 43.29 15.93 7.81
CA CYS A 298 43.81 17.00 8.64
C CYS A 298 44.15 18.19 7.75
N THR A 299 43.15 18.98 7.38
CA THR A 299 43.35 20.37 6.98
C THR A 299 42.55 21.19 7.96
N GLU A 300 43.28 21.96 8.75
CA GLU A 300 42.77 22.96 9.68
C GLU A 300 41.58 23.71 9.08
N ASN A 301 40.48 23.72 9.83
CA ASN A 301 39.22 24.38 9.48
C ASN A 301 39.41 25.90 9.41
N PHE A 302 39.95 26.39 8.30
CA PHE A 302 39.68 27.76 7.87
C PHE A 302 38.39 27.71 7.08
N LEU A 303 37.28 28.00 7.76
CA LEU A 303 35.99 28.25 7.13
C LEU A 303 36.16 29.41 6.14
N SER A 304 36.37 29.03 4.89
CA SER A 304 36.32 29.94 3.75
C SER A 304 34.88 30.44 3.66
N THR A 305 34.70 31.76 3.74
CA THR A 305 33.43 32.47 3.51
C THR A 305 32.72 32.08 2.20
N ASN A 306 33.38 31.35 1.30
CA ASN A 306 32.82 30.81 0.05
C ASN A 306 31.93 29.56 0.21
N ASP A 307 31.86 28.94 1.40
CA ASP A 307 30.91 27.85 1.64
C ASP A 307 29.46 28.35 1.63
N GLU A 308 29.22 29.63 1.93
CA GLU A 308 27.89 30.22 1.82
C GLU A 308 27.46 30.42 0.36
N GLU A 309 28.37 30.83 -0.53
CA GLU A 309 28.06 30.93 -1.96
C GLU A 309 27.81 29.55 -2.55
N SER A 310 28.62 28.54 -2.19
CA SER A 310 28.42 27.16 -2.63
C SER A 310 27.06 26.60 -2.20
N LYS A 311 26.61 26.90 -0.97
CA LYS A 311 25.27 26.54 -0.46
C LYS A 311 24.15 27.32 -1.14
N LYS A 312 24.32 28.62 -1.38
CA LYS A 312 23.37 29.47 -2.12
C LYS A 312 23.19 29.02 -3.56
N ILE A 313 24.27 28.55 -4.20
CA ILE A 313 24.25 28.07 -5.58
C ILE A 313 23.65 26.65 -5.68
N ALA A 314 23.89 25.77 -4.70
CA ALA A 314 23.25 24.45 -4.64
C ALA A 314 21.72 24.52 -4.42
N LEU A 315 21.23 25.55 -3.74
CA LEU A 315 19.79 25.80 -3.53
C LEU A 315 19.02 26.17 -4.81
N LEU A 316 19.70 26.67 -5.87
CA LEU A 316 19.06 27.15 -7.11
C LEU A 316 18.63 26.05 -8.09
N VAL A 317 18.93 24.78 -7.79
CA VAL A 317 18.53 23.64 -8.64
C VAL A 317 17.59 22.71 -7.87
N ASP A 318 16.68 23.31 -7.11
CA ASP A 318 15.62 22.54 -6.46
C ASP A 318 14.47 22.36 -7.45
N LYS A 319 14.09 21.11 -7.72
CA LYS A 319 13.03 20.73 -8.68
C LYS A 319 11.72 21.50 -8.43
N LYS A 320 11.44 21.82 -7.16
CA LYS A 320 10.28 22.62 -6.74
C LYS A 320 10.33 24.06 -7.26
N GLU A 321 11.50 24.65 -7.39
CA GLU A 321 11.68 26.01 -7.90
C GLU A 321 11.46 26.06 -9.42
N ILE A 322 12.00 25.09 -10.16
CA ILE A 322 11.72 24.93 -11.60
C ILE A 322 10.22 24.70 -11.81
N GLU A 323 9.59 23.85 -10.99
CA GLU A 323 8.14 23.69 -11.00
C GLU A 323 7.42 25.02 -10.71
N LEU A 324 7.82 25.81 -9.72
CA LEU A 324 7.20 27.10 -9.41
C LEU A 324 7.36 28.14 -10.54
N LEU A 325 8.53 28.20 -11.18
CA LEU A 325 8.81 29.11 -12.30
C LEU A 325 7.98 28.76 -13.53
N HIS A 326 7.88 27.47 -13.87
CA HIS A 326 7.26 27.03 -15.11
C HIS A 326 5.77 26.68 -14.99
N LYS A 327 5.23 26.46 -13.77
CA LYS A 327 3.80 26.12 -13.53
C LYS A 327 2.80 27.19 -13.97
N LYS A 328 3.23 28.44 -14.19
CA LYS A 328 2.39 29.52 -14.73
C LYS A 328 2.39 29.61 -16.26
N GLN A 329 3.35 29.01 -16.95
CA GLN A 329 3.37 28.97 -18.42
C GLN A 329 2.55 27.78 -18.91
N ARG A 330 1.27 28.01 -19.21
CA ARG A 330 0.51 27.05 -20.03
C ARG A 330 1.16 26.99 -21.40
N PHE A 331 1.49 25.77 -21.85
CA PHE A 331 1.91 25.51 -23.23
C PHE A 331 0.72 25.84 -24.15
N ILE A 332 0.57 27.11 -24.52
CA ILE A 332 -0.34 27.54 -25.58
C ILE A 332 0.46 27.36 -26.87
N THR A 333 0.45 26.15 -27.42
CA THR A 333 0.65 26.04 -28.86
C THR A 333 -0.56 26.73 -29.49
N ARG A 334 -0.39 27.99 -29.92
CA ARG A 334 -1.33 28.59 -30.87
C ARG A 334 -1.30 27.66 -32.08
N ALA A 335 -2.31 26.82 -32.23
CA ALA A 335 -2.51 26.07 -33.45
C ALA A 335 -2.50 27.10 -34.58
N SER A 336 -1.53 27.02 -35.49
CA SER A 336 -1.60 27.76 -36.73
C SER A 336 -2.92 27.35 -37.37
N ARG A 337 -3.86 28.30 -37.47
CA ARG A 337 -4.98 28.14 -38.39
C ARG A 337 -4.34 27.98 -39.75
N ASN A 338 -4.31 26.75 -40.25
CA ASN A 338 -4.01 26.49 -41.64
C ASN A 338 -5.01 27.31 -42.44
N VAL A 339 -4.49 28.30 -43.17
CA VAL A 339 -5.20 29.06 -44.19
C VAL A 339 -5.04 28.32 -45.51
#